data_AF-A0A9E0AHM2-F1
#
_entry.id   AF-A0A9E0AHM2-F1
#
_cell.length_a   1.000
_cell.length_b   1.000
_cell.length_c   1.000
_cell.angle_alpha   90.00
_cell.angle_beta   90.00
_cell.angle_gamma   90.00
#
_symmetry.space_group_name_H-M   'P 1'
#
loop_
_entity.id
_entity.type
_entity.pdbx_description
1 polymer ?
#
loop_
_entity_poly.entity_id
_entity_poly.type
_entity_poly.pdbx_seq_one_letter_code
_entity_poly.pdbx_strand_id
1 'polypeptide(L)'
;MIRGIENFIVKISASIGLSVPEKHMYYEHLLEKYNSTDSYLHLIEKTTELACCETLSEISFSPTLKFSSSSESLLINFKKKNFVCSQKTELHTEVFLYKMLIGKHKVRIELHFFNNSLFYYKYFFSRVNETEKLELLSLLYNKYLNKDVYQPVELIRDTRANYIYIDSSVGFTLNYFNASHRFFSIIHQQAIEKVRATEQKNNSKVKELYSRL
;
A
#
# COMPACT_ATOMS: atom_id res chain seq x y z
N MET A 1 -22.17 -5.11 -24.88
CA MET A 1 -22.47 -4.96 -23.45
C MET A 1 -21.18 -4.64 -22.66
N ILE A 2 -20.45 -3.58 -23.05
CA ILE A 2 -19.05 -3.32 -22.60
C ILE A 2 -18.87 -1.89 -22.04
N ARG A 3 -19.93 -1.06 -21.99
CA ARG A 3 -19.86 0.35 -21.54
C ARG A 3 -19.96 0.56 -20.02
N GLY A 4 -19.98 -0.51 -19.21
CA GLY A 4 -20.19 -0.44 -17.75
C GLY A 4 -18.92 -0.30 -16.91
N ILE A 5 -17.78 -0.85 -17.38
CA ILE A 5 -16.56 -1.01 -16.56
C ILE A 5 -15.65 0.21 -16.66
N GLU A 6 -15.50 0.81 -17.84
CA GLU A 6 -14.84 2.12 -17.99
C GLU A 6 -15.57 3.19 -17.17
N ASN A 7 -16.88 3.09 -17.06
CA ASN A 7 -17.69 3.97 -16.22
C ASN A 7 -17.47 3.76 -14.71
N PHE A 8 -16.90 2.65 -14.23
CA PHE A 8 -16.63 2.49 -12.80
C PHE A 8 -15.35 3.21 -12.40
N ILE A 9 -14.28 3.16 -13.21
CA ILE A 9 -13.03 3.87 -12.93
C ILE A 9 -13.09 5.34 -13.39
N VAL A 10 -13.86 5.66 -14.43
CA VAL A 10 -14.10 7.06 -14.85
C VAL A 10 -15.12 7.75 -13.94
N LYS A 11 -16.15 7.07 -13.40
CA LYS A 11 -17.06 7.69 -12.39
C LYS A 11 -16.43 7.87 -11.01
N ILE A 12 -15.27 7.27 -10.72
CA ILE A 12 -14.45 7.64 -9.53
C ILE A 12 -14.13 9.15 -9.54
N SER A 13 -14.16 9.81 -10.71
CA SER A 13 -13.96 11.26 -10.85
C SER A 13 -15.23 12.12 -10.76
N ALA A 14 -16.44 11.55 -10.83
CA ALA A 14 -17.66 12.31 -11.17
C ALA A 14 -18.77 12.33 -10.11
N SER A 15 -18.61 11.68 -8.95
CA SER A 15 -19.65 11.72 -7.90
C SER A 15 -19.02 11.76 -6.51
N ILE A 16 -18.45 12.94 -6.19
CA ILE A 16 -17.78 13.20 -4.92
C ILE A 16 -18.80 13.81 -3.96
N GLY A 17 -19.50 12.96 -3.20
CA GLY A 17 -20.20 13.39 -1.98
C GLY A 17 -19.20 13.50 -0.84
N LEU A 18 -19.02 14.72 -0.31
CA LEU A 18 -17.97 15.06 0.65
C LEU A 18 -18.51 15.16 2.07
N SER A 19 -17.82 14.53 3.02
CA SER A 19 -17.84 14.91 4.43
C SER A 19 -16.40 15.00 4.91
N VAL A 20 -15.94 16.19 5.30
CA VAL A 20 -14.67 16.39 6.00
C VAL A 20 -14.89 15.97 7.45
N PRO A 21 -14.21 14.95 8.00
CA PRO A 21 -14.31 14.67 9.41
C PRO A 21 -13.33 15.57 10.17
N GLU A 22 -13.85 16.43 11.03
CA GLU A 22 -13.13 16.91 12.22
C GLU A 22 -12.69 15.68 13.04
N LYS A 23 -11.41 15.31 12.95
CA LYS A 23 -10.65 14.49 13.93
C LYS A 23 -9.22 14.25 13.39
N HIS A 24 -8.34 15.25 13.53
CA HIS A 24 -6.95 15.19 13.07
C HIS A 24 -6.14 14.10 13.82
N MET A 25 -6.27 14.04 15.15
CA MET A 25 -5.50 13.11 16.00
C MET A 25 -5.70 11.62 15.69
N TYR A 26 -6.91 11.19 15.29
CA TYR A 26 -7.15 9.78 14.99
C TYR A 26 -6.32 9.30 13.80
N TYR A 27 -6.20 10.13 12.75
CA TYR A 27 -5.46 9.75 11.57
C TYR A 27 -3.95 9.90 11.74
N GLU A 28 -3.49 10.89 12.51
CA GLU A 28 -2.08 10.98 12.90
C GLU A 28 -1.64 9.71 13.63
N HIS A 29 -2.40 9.27 14.64
CA HIS A 29 -2.10 8.03 15.35
C HIS A 29 -2.13 6.80 14.43
N LEU A 30 -3.02 6.79 13.43
CA LEU A 30 -3.08 5.71 12.44
C LEU A 30 -1.84 5.66 11.54
N LEU A 31 -1.22 6.82 11.29
CA LEU A 31 -0.03 6.96 10.46
C LEU A 31 1.28 6.78 11.24
N GLU A 32 1.27 6.88 12.58
CA GLU A 32 2.45 6.67 13.44
C GLU A 32 3.15 5.33 13.21
N LYS A 33 2.39 4.26 12.90
CA LYS A 33 2.97 2.95 12.57
C LYS A 33 3.99 3.02 11.41
N TYR A 34 3.84 3.98 10.50
CA TYR A 34 4.73 4.17 9.35
C TYR A 34 6.07 4.84 9.71
N ASN A 35 6.30 5.16 10.98
CA ASN A 35 7.64 5.52 11.49
C ASN A 35 8.55 4.29 11.63
N SER A 36 7.99 3.08 11.69
CA SER A 36 8.77 1.83 11.71
C SER A 36 8.96 1.27 10.30
N THR A 37 10.18 0.77 10.02
CA THR A 37 10.50 0.01 8.81
C THR A 37 9.67 -1.27 8.68
N ASP A 38 9.26 -1.85 9.80
CA ASP A 38 8.50 -3.12 9.87
C ASP A 38 7.15 -3.00 9.15
N SER A 39 6.58 -1.79 9.13
CA SER A 39 5.37 -1.45 8.39
C SER A 39 5.49 -1.57 6.88
N TYR A 40 6.70 -1.78 6.35
CA TYR A 40 6.96 -1.94 4.92
C TYR A 40 7.74 -3.21 4.58
N LEU A 41 8.60 -3.71 5.48
CA LEU A 41 9.42 -4.90 5.24
C LEU A 41 8.57 -6.13 4.89
N HIS A 42 7.43 -6.30 5.58
CA HIS A 42 6.51 -7.40 5.30
C HIS A 42 6.02 -7.44 3.84
N LEU A 43 5.94 -6.30 3.15
CA LEU A 43 5.54 -6.26 1.74
C LEU A 43 6.56 -6.98 0.85
N ILE A 44 7.85 -6.82 1.13
CA ILE A 44 8.93 -7.48 0.40
C ILE A 44 8.98 -8.96 0.77
N GLU A 45 8.79 -9.31 2.04
CA GLU A 45 8.71 -10.72 2.48
C GLU A 45 7.61 -11.47 1.73
N LYS A 46 6.45 -10.83 1.47
CA LYS A 46 5.38 -11.46 0.67
C LYS A 46 5.80 -11.75 -0.77
N THR A 47 6.76 -11.02 -1.33
CA THR A 47 7.24 -11.31 -2.69
C THR A 47 8.06 -12.61 -2.80
N THR A 48 8.59 -13.10 -1.68
CA THR A 48 9.33 -14.36 -1.62
C THR A 48 8.51 -15.50 -1.04
N GLU A 49 7.59 -15.21 -0.12
CA GLU A 49 6.74 -16.21 0.54
C GLU A 49 5.57 -16.70 -0.31
N LEU A 50 4.99 -15.83 -1.14
CA LEU A 50 3.74 -16.13 -1.84
C LEU A 50 3.98 -16.48 -3.30
N ALA A 51 3.20 -17.45 -3.80
CA ALA A 51 3.12 -17.72 -5.23
C ALA A 51 2.57 -16.48 -5.95
N CYS A 52 3.28 -16.05 -6.99
CA CYS A 52 2.96 -14.84 -7.73
C CYS A 52 2.30 -15.15 -9.07
N CYS A 53 1.19 -14.48 -9.37
CA CYS A 53 0.61 -14.47 -10.72
C CYS A 53 1.12 -13.27 -11.51
N GLU A 54 1.58 -13.51 -12.74
CA GLU A 54 2.05 -12.45 -13.61
C GLU A 54 0.92 -11.83 -14.43
N THR A 55 1.07 -10.55 -14.75
CA THR A 55 0.17 -9.80 -15.64
C THR A 55 0.95 -8.94 -16.63
N LEU A 56 0.37 -8.78 -17.83
CA LEU A 56 0.83 -7.80 -18.83
C LEU A 56 0.20 -6.41 -18.62
N SER A 57 -0.88 -6.33 -17.83
CA SER A 57 -1.53 -5.07 -17.49
C SER A 57 -0.68 -4.29 -16.50
N GLU A 58 -0.38 -3.02 -16.83
CA GLU A 58 0.37 -2.15 -15.93
C GLU A 58 -0.39 -1.94 -14.61
N ILE A 59 0.28 -2.19 -13.50
CA ILE A 59 -0.23 -1.92 -12.16
C ILE A 59 0.11 -0.47 -11.81
N SER A 60 -0.92 0.37 -11.76
CA SER A 60 -0.80 1.76 -11.35
C SER A 60 -2.02 2.22 -10.58
N PHE A 61 -1.87 3.32 -9.84
CA PHE A 61 -2.97 3.93 -9.10
C PHE A 61 -4.01 4.52 -10.04
N SER A 62 -3.55 5.25 -11.06
CA SER A 62 -4.35 5.73 -12.18
C SER A 62 -3.50 5.78 -13.46
N PRO A 63 -4.09 6.05 -14.64
CA PRO A 63 -3.32 6.26 -15.85
C PRO A 63 -2.31 7.43 -15.74
N THR A 64 -2.62 8.43 -14.90
CA THR A 64 -1.81 9.64 -14.70
C THR A 64 -0.93 9.62 -13.46
N LEU A 65 -1.21 8.73 -12.49
CA LEU A 65 -0.42 8.57 -11.28
C LEU A 65 0.10 7.13 -11.21
N LYS A 66 1.37 6.97 -11.59
CA LYS A 66 2.09 5.70 -11.63
C LYS A 66 3.10 5.64 -10.49
N PHE A 67 3.70 4.47 -10.28
CA PHE A 67 4.87 4.39 -9.42
C PHE A 67 5.96 5.35 -9.93
N SER A 68 6.71 5.91 -8.98
CA SER A 68 7.68 6.98 -9.18
C SER A 68 7.11 8.33 -9.64
N SER A 69 5.79 8.50 -9.76
CA SER A 69 5.20 9.83 -9.90
C SER A 69 5.38 10.68 -8.64
N SER A 70 5.44 12.00 -8.82
CA SER A 70 5.58 12.96 -7.73
C SER A 70 4.29 13.21 -6.96
N SER A 71 4.38 13.67 -5.71
CA SER A 71 3.22 14.10 -4.93
C SER A 71 2.58 15.37 -5.51
N GLU A 72 3.34 16.17 -6.26
CA GLU A 72 2.77 17.27 -7.06
C GLU A 72 1.81 16.75 -8.15
N SER A 73 2.18 15.65 -8.82
CA SER A 73 1.31 15.00 -9.81
C SER A 73 0.01 14.49 -9.18
N LEU A 74 0.07 14.07 -7.91
CA LEU A 74 -1.12 13.74 -7.13
C LEU A 74 -2.00 14.97 -6.91
N LEU A 75 -1.44 16.08 -6.44
CA LEU A 75 -2.20 17.30 -6.11
C LEU A 75 -2.90 17.94 -7.32
N ILE A 76 -2.30 17.83 -8.51
CA ILE A 76 -2.90 18.29 -9.77
C ILE A 76 -4.11 17.42 -10.14
N ASN A 77 -3.98 16.10 -9.99
CA ASN A 77 -5.01 15.13 -10.39
C ASN A 77 -6.13 14.95 -9.34
N PHE A 78 -5.79 15.07 -8.06
CA PHE A 78 -6.69 14.91 -6.92
C PHE A 78 -6.88 16.28 -6.26
N LYS A 79 -8.00 16.94 -6.60
CA LYS A 79 -8.41 18.22 -6.00
C LYS A 79 -8.17 18.19 -4.48
N LYS A 80 -7.40 19.17 -3.98
CA LYS A 80 -6.94 19.37 -2.58
C LYS A 80 -8.00 19.14 -1.48
N LYS A 81 -9.30 19.16 -1.82
CA LYS A 81 -10.46 19.04 -0.93
C LYS A 81 -10.76 17.61 -0.43
N ASN A 82 -10.13 16.57 -0.98
CA ASN A 82 -10.45 15.17 -0.61
C ASN A 82 -9.44 14.55 0.37
N PHE A 83 -8.43 15.33 0.74
CA PHE A 83 -7.31 14.94 1.55
C PHE A 83 -7.66 15.04 3.04
N VAL A 84 -7.39 13.98 3.79
CA VAL A 84 -7.73 13.88 5.22
C VAL A 84 -6.55 14.34 6.09
N CYS A 85 -5.33 13.87 5.81
CA CYS A 85 -4.11 14.29 6.50
C CYS A 85 -2.85 13.82 5.74
N SER A 86 -1.72 14.47 6.03
CA SER A 86 -0.39 13.98 5.63
C SER A 86 0.56 14.00 6.81
N GLN A 87 1.42 12.99 6.87
CA GLN A 87 2.49 12.94 7.84
C GLN A 87 3.81 12.67 7.13
N LYS A 88 4.84 13.45 7.48
CA LYS A 88 6.23 13.08 7.24
C LYS A 88 6.66 12.17 8.37
N THR A 89 7.13 10.99 7.99
CA THR A 89 7.63 9.97 8.92
C THR A 89 9.12 10.16 9.17
N GLU A 90 9.63 9.48 10.19
CA GLU A 90 11.08 9.40 10.46
C GLU A 90 11.87 8.78 9.31
N LEU A 91 11.21 8.00 8.44
CA LEU A 91 11.78 7.37 7.25
C LEU A 91 11.80 8.29 6.01
N HIS A 92 11.65 9.61 6.19
CA HIS A 92 11.51 10.59 5.10
C HIS A 92 10.40 10.24 4.08
N THR A 93 9.38 9.52 4.56
CA THR A 93 8.20 9.18 3.76
C THR A 93 7.07 10.14 4.08
N GLU A 94 6.42 10.67 3.06
CA GLU A 94 5.18 11.44 3.16
C GLU A 94 3.99 10.54 2.82
N VAL A 95 3.03 10.43 3.74
CA VAL A 95 1.84 9.60 3.55
C VAL A 95 0.62 10.49 3.38
N PHE A 96 -0.11 10.35 2.28
CA PHE A 96 -1.38 11.05 2.04
C PHE A 96 -2.56 10.11 2.30
N LEU A 97 -3.50 10.53 3.13
CA LEU A 97 -4.70 9.75 3.45
C LEU A 97 -5.93 10.35 2.77
N TYR A 98 -6.68 9.50 2.07
CA TYR A 98 -7.95 9.85 1.42
C TYR A 98 -9.08 8.94 1.89
N LYS A 99 -10.30 9.45 1.83
CA LYS A 99 -11.52 8.66 1.96
C LYS A 99 -12.38 8.86 0.72
N MET A 100 -12.86 7.75 0.17
CA MET A 100 -13.78 7.79 -0.95
C MET A 100 -14.78 6.64 -0.91
N LEU A 101 -15.83 6.80 -1.71
CA LEU A 101 -16.77 5.73 -2.01
C LEU A 101 -16.37 5.09 -3.34
N ILE A 102 -16.13 3.78 -3.33
CA ILE A 102 -15.93 2.98 -4.53
C ILE A 102 -17.15 2.06 -4.64
N GLY A 103 -18.07 2.41 -5.55
CA GLY A 103 -19.41 1.83 -5.57
C GLY A 103 -20.14 2.11 -4.24
N LYS A 104 -20.55 1.05 -3.54
CA LYS A 104 -21.17 1.14 -2.20
C LYS A 104 -20.15 1.09 -1.04
N HIS A 105 -18.87 0.87 -1.33
CA HIS A 105 -17.86 0.64 -0.29
C HIS A 105 -17.19 1.93 0.13
N LYS A 106 -17.11 2.15 1.44
CA LYS A 106 -16.25 3.18 2.03
C LYS A 106 -14.81 2.66 2.04
N VAL A 107 -13.95 3.33 1.30
CA VAL A 107 -12.55 2.93 1.13
C VAL A 107 -11.65 4.04 1.64
N ARG A 108 -10.70 3.65 2.49
CA ARG A 108 -9.58 4.51 2.87
C ARG A 108 -8.41 4.20 1.96
N ILE A 109 -7.79 5.24 1.43
CA ILE A 109 -6.62 5.13 0.57
C ILE A 109 -5.46 5.80 1.27
N GLU A 110 -4.32 5.13 1.29
CA GLU A 110 -3.06 5.64 1.82
C GLU A 110 -2.05 5.62 0.66
N LEU A 111 -1.41 6.76 0.38
CA LEU A 111 -0.42 6.92 -0.70
C LEU A 111 0.91 7.37 -0.10
N HIS A 112 1.97 6.63 -0.37
CA HIS A 112 3.26 6.78 0.29
C HIS A 112 4.33 7.22 -0.69
N PHE A 113 4.94 8.36 -0.39
CA PHE A 113 5.97 8.99 -1.20
C PHE A 113 7.28 9.02 -0.43
N PHE A 114 8.34 8.49 -1.01
CA PHE A 114 9.69 8.62 -0.48
C PHE A 114 10.47 9.57 -1.38
N ASN A 115 11.03 10.65 -0.83
CA ASN A 115 11.71 11.69 -1.61
C ASN A 115 10.89 12.15 -2.84
N ASN A 116 9.61 12.47 -2.63
CA ASN A 116 8.68 12.89 -3.68
C ASN A 116 8.46 11.85 -4.80
N SER A 117 8.53 10.56 -4.49
CA SER A 117 8.33 9.47 -5.44
C SER A 117 7.38 8.42 -4.87
N LEU A 118 6.24 8.20 -5.54
CA LEU A 118 5.24 7.20 -5.14
C LEU A 118 5.85 5.80 -5.20
N PHE A 119 5.88 5.09 -4.07
CA PHE A 119 6.42 3.72 -4.02
C PHE A 119 5.43 2.69 -3.50
N TYR A 120 4.41 3.14 -2.76
CA TYR A 120 3.42 2.28 -2.15
C TYR A 120 2.08 3.00 -2.03
N TYR A 121 0.99 2.28 -2.24
CA TYR A 121 -0.33 2.72 -1.88
C TYR A 121 -1.22 1.56 -1.45
N LYS A 122 -2.21 1.86 -0.62
CA LYS A 122 -3.08 0.87 -0.01
C LYS A 122 -4.54 1.27 -0.15
N TYR A 123 -5.38 0.32 -0.54
CA TYR A 123 -6.82 0.41 -0.35
C TYR A 123 -7.19 -0.40 0.89
N PHE A 124 -7.89 0.24 1.82
CA PHE A 124 -8.42 -0.37 3.03
C PHE A 124 -9.94 -0.32 3.00
N PHE A 125 -10.58 -1.48 2.91
CA PHE A 125 -12.02 -1.62 2.89
C PHE A 125 -12.51 -1.96 4.31
N SER A 126 -13.18 -1.02 4.96
CA SER A 126 -13.41 -1.09 6.42
C SER A 126 -14.51 -2.07 6.84
N ARG A 127 -15.47 -2.33 5.96
CA ARG A 127 -16.64 -3.19 6.23
C ARG A 127 -17.04 -3.85 4.93
N VAL A 128 -16.53 -5.05 4.72
CA VAL A 128 -16.80 -5.87 3.53
C VAL A 128 -17.20 -7.24 4.04
N ASN A 129 -18.37 -7.72 3.64
CA ASN A 129 -18.72 -9.13 3.88
C ASN A 129 -18.05 -10.03 2.81
N GLU A 130 -18.14 -11.35 2.99
CA GLU A 130 -17.48 -12.29 2.05
C GLU A 130 -18.00 -12.18 0.62
N THR A 131 -19.30 -11.95 0.41
CA THR A 131 -19.88 -11.75 -0.93
C THR A 131 -19.28 -10.52 -1.61
N GLU A 132 -19.22 -9.40 -0.91
CA GLU A 132 -18.65 -8.15 -1.39
C GLU A 132 -17.15 -8.25 -1.64
N LYS A 133 -16.44 -9.01 -0.81
CA LYS A 133 -15.02 -9.31 -0.99
C LYS A 133 -14.80 -10.12 -2.27
N LEU A 134 -15.61 -11.14 -2.53
CA LEU A 134 -15.55 -11.92 -3.77
C LEU A 134 -15.86 -11.05 -5.00
N GLU A 135 -16.80 -10.11 -4.90
CA GLU A 135 -17.07 -9.12 -5.96
C GLU A 135 -15.84 -8.25 -6.23
N LEU A 136 -15.21 -7.70 -5.19
CA LEU A 136 -14.00 -6.88 -5.32
C LEU A 136 -12.82 -7.67 -5.92
N LEU A 137 -12.64 -8.94 -5.52
CA LEU A 137 -11.61 -9.82 -6.06
C LEU A 137 -11.87 -10.16 -7.52
N SER A 138 -13.14 -10.41 -7.89
CA SER A 138 -13.52 -10.66 -9.28
C SER A 138 -13.22 -9.45 -10.17
N LEU A 139 -13.51 -8.23 -9.70
CA LEU A 139 -13.15 -6.99 -10.41
C LEU A 139 -11.63 -6.84 -10.57
N LEU A 140 -10.87 -7.14 -9.51
CA LEU A 140 -9.42 -7.08 -9.53
C LEU A 140 -8.82 -8.07 -10.53
N TYR A 141 -9.27 -9.33 -10.50
CA TYR A 141 -8.78 -10.39 -11.37
C TYR A 141 -9.19 -10.19 -12.82
N ASN A 142 -10.38 -9.65 -13.08
CA ASN A 142 -10.76 -9.26 -14.43
C ASN A 142 -9.79 -8.18 -14.95
N LYS A 143 -9.55 -7.12 -14.17
CA LYS A 143 -8.67 -5.99 -14.56
C LYS A 143 -7.25 -6.43 -14.89
N TYR A 144 -6.64 -7.29 -14.06
CA TYR A 144 -5.22 -7.61 -14.20
C TYR A 144 -4.95 -8.99 -14.80
N LEU A 145 -5.83 -9.96 -14.67
CA LEU A 145 -5.57 -11.33 -15.13
C LEU A 145 -6.42 -11.72 -16.35
N ASN A 146 -7.36 -10.87 -16.79
CA ASN A 146 -8.35 -11.20 -17.82
C ASN A 146 -9.07 -12.54 -17.53
N LYS A 147 -9.32 -12.81 -16.23
CA LYS A 147 -9.99 -14.02 -15.76
C LYS A 147 -11.37 -13.68 -15.24
N ASP A 148 -12.37 -14.36 -15.78
CA ASP A 148 -13.76 -14.25 -15.32
C ASP A 148 -14.05 -15.10 -14.06
N VAL A 149 -13.15 -16.05 -13.73
CA VAL A 149 -13.32 -16.98 -12.62
C VAL A 149 -12.33 -16.66 -11.50
N TYR A 150 -12.86 -16.62 -10.28
CA TYR A 150 -12.07 -16.49 -9.05
C TYR A 150 -11.01 -17.59 -8.95
N GLN A 151 -9.75 -17.18 -8.87
CA GLN A 151 -8.65 -18.03 -8.43
C GLN A 151 -8.06 -17.38 -7.17
N PRO A 152 -7.82 -18.14 -6.07
CA PRO A 152 -7.24 -17.59 -4.86
C PRO A 152 -5.78 -17.20 -5.13
N VAL A 153 -5.60 -15.96 -5.54
CA VAL A 153 -4.29 -15.35 -5.79
C VAL A 153 -4.12 -14.25 -4.77
N GLU A 154 -3.05 -14.33 -4.00
CA GLU A 154 -2.73 -13.33 -2.99
C GLU A 154 -1.70 -12.31 -3.49
N LEU A 155 -0.95 -12.63 -4.54
CA LEU A 155 0.08 -11.77 -5.10
C LEU A 155 0.02 -11.73 -6.63
N ILE A 156 -0.09 -10.51 -7.18
CA ILE A 156 -0.05 -10.25 -8.62
C ILE A 156 1.15 -9.35 -8.92
N ARG A 157 1.89 -9.61 -10.01
CA ARG A 157 3.04 -8.80 -10.44
C ARG A 157 2.96 -8.44 -11.91
N ASP A 158 3.29 -7.20 -12.25
CA ASP A 158 3.46 -6.77 -13.64
C ASP A 158 4.91 -6.84 -14.14
N THR A 159 5.09 -6.57 -15.43
CA THR A 159 6.41 -6.56 -16.10
C THR A 159 7.39 -5.52 -15.55
N ARG A 160 6.93 -4.56 -14.74
CA ARG A 160 7.74 -3.48 -14.14
C ARG A 160 8.08 -3.73 -12.68
N ALA A 161 7.82 -4.95 -12.17
CA ALA A 161 7.99 -5.31 -10.77
C ALA A 161 7.14 -4.44 -9.82
N ASN A 162 5.97 -4.02 -10.29
CA ASN A 162 4.89 -3.56 -9.43
C ASN A 162 4.10 -4.77 -8.97
N TYR A 163 3.64 -4.73 -7.72
CA TYR A 163 2.95 -5.82 -7.07
C TYR A 163 1.60 -5.35 -6.53
N ILE A 164 0.65 -6.28 -6.51
CA ILE A 164 -0.59 -6.20 -5.74
C ILE A 164 -0.56 -7.35 -4.75
N TYR A 165 -0.46 -7.05 -3.47
CA TYR A 165 -0.63 -7.99 -2.38
C TYR A 165 -2.03 -7.83 -1.76
N ILE A 166 -2.79 -8.92 -1.78
CA ILE A 166 -4.15 -9.00 -1.27
C ILE A 166 -4.07 -9.60 0.14
N ASP A 167 -4.46 -8.83 1.14
CA ASP A 167 -4.48 -9.26 2.55
C ASP A 167 -5.91 -9.23 3.08
N SER A 168 -6.32 -10.34 3.69
CA SER A 168 -7.66 -10.54 4.27
C SER A 168 -7.62 -10.92 5.76
N SER A 169 -6.46 -10.79 6.43
CA SER A 169 -6.26 -11.29 7.81
C SER A 169 -7.05 -10.52 8.88
N VAL A 170 -6.92 -9.20 8.92
CA VAL A 170 -7.59 -8.31 9.89
C VAL A 170 -8.68 -7.46 9.22
N GLY A 171 -8.58 -7.29 7.92
CA GLY A 171 -9.54 -6.61 7.07
C GLY A 171 -9.16 -6.81 5.62
N PHE A 172 -10.07 -6.47 4.69
CA PHE A 172 -9.77 -6.61 3.28
C PHE A 172 -8.93 -5.43 2.79
N THR A 173 -7.69 -5.69 2.39
CA THR A 173 -6.77 -4.67 1.91
C THR A 173 -6.08 -5.09 0.62
N LEU A 174 -5.86 -4.09 -0.24
CA LEU A 174 -5.09 -4.25 -1.47
C LEU A 174 -3.87 -3.34 -1.35
N ASN A 175 -2.70 -3.96 -1.24
CA ASN A 175 -1.42 -3.31 -1.01
C ASN A 175 -0.66 -3.28 -2.34
N TYR A 176 -0.43 -2.10 -2.89
CA TYR A 176 0.21 -1.91 -4.19
C TYR A 176 1.58 -1.28 -4.00
N PHE A 177 2.65 -1.93 -4.46
CA PHE A 177 4.01 -1.44 -4.25
C PHE A 177 4.93 -1.77 -5.41
N ASN A 178 5.97 -0.96 -5.62
CA ASN A 178 7.06 -1.27 -6.53
C ASN A 178 8.25 -1.81 -5.73
N ALA A 179 8.51 -3.12 -5.81
CA ALA A 179 9.56 -3.77 -5.02
C ALA A 179 10.97 -3.29 -5.43
N SER A 180 11.13 -2.83 -6.66
CA SER A 180 12.40 -2.28 -7.19
C SER A 180 12.64 -0.84 -6.76
N HIS A 181 11.71 -0.19 -6.06
CA HIS A 181 11.86 1.20 -5.65
C HIS A 181 12.97 1.34 -4.59
N ARG A 182 13.81 2.37 -4.73
CA ARG A 182 14.98 2.59 -3.85
C ARG A 182 14.63 2.58 -2.35
N PHE A 183 13.43 3.01 -1.98
CA PHE A 183 12.94 2.94 -0.59
C PHE A 183 13.13 1.54 0.02
N PHE A 184 12.75 0.48 -0.69
CA PHE A 184 12.83 -0.89 -0.18
C PHE A 184 14.27 -1.35 0.04
N SER A 185 15.20 -0.94 -0.83
CA SER A 185 16.63 -1.22 -0.63
C SER A 185 17.21 -0.55 0.63
N ILE A 186 16.75 0.66 0.95
CA ILE A 186 17.20 1.42 2.11
C ILE A 186 16.71 0.77 3.41
N ILE A 187 15.41 0.48 3.50
CA ILE A 187 14.86 -0.10 4.73
C ILE A 187 15.36 -1.52 4.97
N HIS A 188 15.64 -2.29 3.91
CA HIS A 188 16.23 -3.62 4.03
C HIS A 188 17.65 -3.55 4.59
N GLN A 189 18.46 -2.59 4.12
CA GLN A 189 19.79 -2.36 4.67
C GLN A 189 19.74 -1.94 6.15
N GLN A 190 18.82 -1.04 6.52
CA GLN A 190 18.62 -0.63 7.91
C GLN A 190 18.20 -1.81 8.81
N ALA A 191 17.36 -2.72 8.30
CA ALA A 191 16.95 -3.92 9.04
C ALA A 191 18.15 -4.83 9.32
N ILE A 192 19.02 -5.08 8.33
CA ILE A 192 20.24 -5.87 8.50
C ILE A 192 21.16 -5.25 9.55
N GLU A 193 21.35 -3.93 9.51
CA GLU A 193 22.20 -3.21 10.47
C GLU A 193 21.65 -3.31 11.90
N LYS A 194 20.33 -3.22 12.07
CA LYS A 194 19.67 -3.37 13.37
C LYS A 194 19.87 -4.78 13.95
N VAL A 195 19.79 -5.83 13.14
CA VAL A 195 20.08 -7.21 13.56
C VAL A 195 21.54 -7.35 14.01
N ARG A 196 22.49 -6.88 13.19
CA ARG A 196 23.93 -6.91 13.53
C ARG A 196 24.25 -6.16 14.81
N ALA A 197 23.67 -4.97 15.00
CA ALA A 197 23.86 -4.19 16.23
C ALA A 197 23.32 -4.92 17.47
N THR A 198 22.19 -5.62 17.33
CA THR A 198 21.59 -6.41 18.42
C THR A 198 22.46 -7.61 18.79
N GLU A 199 22.97 -8.34 17.79
CA GLU A 199 23.89 -9.47 18.00
C GLU A 199 25.18 -9.03 18.68
N GLN A 200 25.79 -7.92 18.23
CA GLN A 200 26.98 -7.35 18.86
C GLN A 200 26.73 -6.98 20.31
N LYS A 201 25.61 -6.31 20.61
CA LYS A 201 25.23 -5.94 21.98
C LYS A 201 25.05 -7.17 22.87
N ASN A 202 24.41 -8.22 22.35
CA ASN A 202 24.22 -9.47 23.08
C ASN A 202 25.56 -10.19 23.34
N ASN A 203 26.43 -10.26 22.34
CA ASN A 203 27.77 -10.85 22.48
C ASN A 203 28.61 -10.09 23.51
N SER A 204 28.54 -8.76 23.54
CA SER A 204 29.22 -7.95 24.56
C SER A 204 28.70 -8.21 25.97
N LYS A 205 27.38 -8.30 26.15
CA LYS A 205 26.76 -8.65 27.45
C LYS A 205 27.15 -10.05 27.92
N VAL A 206 27.18 -11.02 27.00
CA VAL A 206 27.59 -12.40 27.30
C VAL A 206 29.06 -12.42 27.75
N LYS A 207 29.96 -11.73 27.03
CA LYS A 207 31.37 -11.60 27.43
C LYS A 207 31.53 -10.95 28.80
N GLU A 208 30.78 -9.89 29.09
CA GLU A 208 30.78 -9.22 30.40
C GLU A 208 30.36 -10.18 31.52
N LEU A 209 29.30 -10.97 31.31
CA LEU A 209 28.83 -11.96 32.28
C LEU A 209 29.90 -13.03 32.57
N TYR A 210 30.54 -13.57 31.52
CA TYR A 210 31.61 -14.56 31.70
C TYR A 210 32.88 -13.98 32.32
N SER A 211 33.17 -12.69 32.12
CA SER A 211 34.32 -12.04 32.77
C SER A 211 34.14 -11.78 34.27
N ARG A 212 32.94 -12.02 34.83
CA ARG A 212 32.60 -11.84 36.25
C ARG A 212 32.54 -13.15 37.04
N LEU A 213 32.69 -14.29 36.36
CA LEU A 213 32.80 -15.63 36.95
C LEU A 213 34.28 -15.97 37.19
#